data_AF-A0A1V1NR02-F1
#
_entry.id   AF-A0A1V1NR02-F1
#
_cell.length_a   1.000
_cell.length_b   1.000
_cell.length_c   1.000
_cell.angle_alpha   90.00
_cell.angle_beta   90.00
_cell.angle_gamma   90.00
#
_symmetry.space_group_name_H-M   'P 1'
#
loop_
_entity.id
_entity.type
_entity.pdbx_description
1 polymer ?
#
loop_
_entity_poly.entity_id
_entity_poly.type
_entity_poly.pdbx_seq_one_letter_code
_entity_poly.pdbx_strand_id
1 'polypeptide(L)'
;MIINPVTVQHPFDTYAITSDDPSSITVSDSTVASITGNTIHALKNGRITVKFQLMGMTHEMPIFCYHKTDTRELETNNTKSTATLLKENTFLKADLFENDVDYFKINLKQSTVLDLAFLPFSNTTLVNIKIFDPFSNQMAWDESSHGKPLIMPLSLSKGIYYIQIQYSDASYIDHDTPSYIIAYQSYQKPYDLRQMEYEPNNAPHVSDFLQNNTIKK
;
A
#
# COMPACT_ATOMS: atom_id res chain seq x y z
N MET A 1 5.80 -0.63 -13.41
CA MET A 1 5.93 -1.97 -12.81
C MET A 1 4.54 -2.58 -12.75
N ILE A 2 4.32 -3.73 -13.37
CA ILE A 2 2.98 -4.33 -13.47
C ILE A 2 2.96 -5.57 -12.58
N ILE A 3 2.28 -5.49 -11.44
CA ILE A 3 1.86 -6.65 -10.68
C ILE A 3 0.43 -6.91 -11.14
N ASN A 4 0.20 -8.03 -11.81
CA ASN A 4 -1.15 -8.45 -12.15
C ASN A 4 -1.56 -9.58 -11.21
N PRO A 5 -2.72 -9.48 -10.54
CA PRO A 5 -3.33 -10.64 -9.93
C PRO A 5 -3.52 -11.71 -11.01
N VAL A 6 -3.11 -12.94 -10.73
CA VAL A 6 -3.42 -14.07 -11.63
C VAL A 6 -4.90 -14.39 -11.44
N THR A 7 -5.61 -14.75 -12.51
CA THR A 7 -7.03 -15.14 -12.42
C THR A 7 -7.14 -16.45 -11.66
N VAL A 8 -7.29 -16.37 -10.34
CA VAL A 8 -7.56 -17.49 -9.42
C VAL A 8 -8.85 -17.17 -8.66
N GLN A 9 -9.42 -18.17 -7.98
CA GLN A 9 -10.68 -18.09 -7.22
C GLN A 9 -10.76 -16.88 -6.26
N HIS A 10 -9.61 -16.34 -5.84
CA HIS A 10 -9.46 -15.01 -5.25
C HIS A 10 -8.30 -14.28 -5.94
N PRO A 11 -8.49 -13.05 -6.45
CA PRO A 11 -7.47 -12.36 -7.26
C PRO A 11 -6.17 -12.08 -6.48
N PHE A 12 -6.19 -12.14 -5.14
CA PHE A 12 -5.08 -11.73 -4.28
C PHE A 12 -4.36 -12.87 -3.58
N ASP A 13 -4.69 -14.11 -3.93
CA ASP A 13 -3.98 -15.28 -3.44
C ASP A 13 -2.71 -15.56 -4.27
N THR A 14 -2.55 -14.88 -5.41
CA THR A 14 -1.43 -15.10 -6.32
C THR A 14 -1.03 -13.82 -7.09
N TYR A 15 0.27 -13.53 -7.11
CA TYR A 15 0.84 -12.34 -7.77
C TYR A 15 1.92 -12.75 -8.77
N ALA A 16 1.81 -12.26 -10.01
CA ALA A 16 2.87 -12.40 -11.00
C ALA A 16 3.87 -11.23 -10.89
N ILE A 17 5.16 -11.53 -10.76
CA ILE A 17 6.24 -10.56 -10.67
C ILE A 17 7.02 -10.55 -11.99
N THR A 18 7.22 -9.36 -12.55
CA THR A 18 8.15 -9.19 -13.68
C THR A 18 9.56 -8.98 -13.13
N SER A 19 10.46 -9.91 -13.41
CA SER A 19 11.86 -9.91 -12.98
C SER A 19 12.77 -10.32 -14.14
N ASP A 20 13.96 -9.70 -14.24
CA ASP A 20 15.00 -10.11 -15.19
C ASP A 20 15.59 -11.48 -14.80
N ASP A 21 15.60 -11.75 -13.50
CA ASP A 21 16.07 -12.99 -12.91
C ASP A 21 14.99 -13.53 -11.95
N PRO A 22 14.14 -14.46 -12.41
CA PRO A 22 13.15 -15.15 -11.58
C PRO A 22 13.73 -15.75 -10.29
N SER A 23 14.98 -16.21 -10.32
CA SER A 23 15.63 -16.86 -9.17
C SER A 23 16.08 -15.86 -8.09
N SER A 24 16.13 -14.57 -8.42
CA SER A 24 16.43 -13.49 -7.48
C SER A 24 15.23 -13.06 -6.62
N ILE A 25 14.02 -13.53 -6.95
CA ILE A 25 12.81 -13.16 -6.21
C ILE A 25 12.90 -13.77 -4.81
N THR A 26 12.73 -12.93 -3.79
CA THR A 26 12.68 -13.35 -2.38
C THR A 26 11.52 -12.67 -1.69
N VAL A 27 10.98 -13.33 -0.65
CA VAL A 27 9.93 -12.79 0.22
C VAL A 27 10.47 -12.67 1.63
N SER A 28 10.06 -11.63 2.36
CA SER A 28 10.53 -11.37 3.72
C SER A 28 10.03 -12.39 4.75
N ASP A 29 8.94 -13.11 4.47
CA ASP A 29 8.36 -14.12 5.36
C ASP A 29 7.80 -15.30 4.54
N SER A 30 8.56 -16.41 4.52
CA SER A 30 8.17 -17.63 3.81
C SER A 30 7.04 -18.41 4.49
N THR A 31 6.61 -18.00 5.69
CA THR A 31 5.41 -18.54 6.35
C THR A 31 4.14 -17.85 5.87
N VAL A 32 4.25 -16.67 5.25
CA VAL A 32 3.13 -15.90 4.68
C VAL A 32 2.96 -16.20 3.19
N ALA A 33 4.05 -16.39 2.45
CA ALA A 33 3.99 -16.66 1.01
C ALA A 33 5.09 -17.63 0.55
N SER A 34 4.81 -18.34 -0.54
CA SER A 34 5.80 -19.13 -1.29
C SER A 34 6.02 -18.55 -2.68
N ILE A 35 7.11 -18.96 -3.33
CA ILE A 35 7.47 -18.54 -4.69
C ILE A 35 7.56 -19.78 -5.58
N THR A 36 6.92 -19.74 -6.75
CA THR A 36 7.09 -20.73 -7.82
C THR A 36 7.36 -19.99 -9.13
N GLY A 37 8.60 -20.04 -9.63
CA GLY A 37 9.01 -19.26 -10.79
C GLY A 37 8.87 -17.76 -10.52
N ASN A 38 8.07 -17.06 -11.33
CA ASN A 38 7.78 -15.63 -11.19
C ASN A 38 6.53 -15.32 -10.37
N THR A 39 5.97 -16.34 -9.71
CA THR A 39 4.66 -16.24 -9.08
C THR A 39 4.80 -16.36 -7.58
N ILE A 40 4.20 -15.42 -6.85
CA ILE A 40 4.06 -15.46 -5.41
C ILE A 40 2.69 -16.04 -5.08
N HIS A 41 2.65 -17.01 -4.16
CA HIS A 41 1.41 -17.63 -3.68
C HIS A 41 1.23 -17.30 -2.21
N ALA A 42 0.08 -16.73 -1.85
CA ALA A 42 -0.30 -16.50 -0.47
C ALA A 42 -0.55 -17.84 0.24
N LEU A 43 0.10 -18.06 1.38
CA LEU A 43 -0.11 -19.21 2.26
C LEU A 43 -1.03 -18.87 3.43
N LYS A 44 -1.02 -17.60 3.85
CA LYS A 44 -1.91 -17.02 4.86
C LYS A 44 -1.98 -15.50 4.67
N ASN A 45 -2.91 -14.87 5.37
CA ASN A 45 -2.99 -13.42 5.46
C ASN A 45 -1.69 -12.83 6.04
N GLY A 46 -1.17 -11.78 5.41
CA GLY A 46 -0.06 -11.00 5.94
C GLY A 46 0.53 -10.04 4.91
N ARG A 47 1.41 -9.14 5.35
CA ARG A 47 2.19 -8.30 4.44
C ARG A 47 3.65 -8.73 4.43
N ILE A 48 4.18 -8.87 3.23
CA ILE A 48 5.56 -9.24 2.94
C ILE A 48 6.25 -8.11 2.17
N THR A 49 7.57 -8.02 2.29
CA THR A 49 8.38 -7.33 1.29
C THR A 49 8.83 -8.36 0.26
N VAL A 50 8.62 -8.05 -1.02
CA VAL A 50 9.18 -8.80 -2.13
C VAL A 50 10.39 -8.07 -2.64
N LYS A 51 11.50 -8.78 -2.82
CA LYS A 51 12.74 -8.26 -3.40
C LYS A 51 13.05 -9.02 -4.69
N PHE A 52 13.42 -8.30 -5.74
CA PHE A 52 13.65 -8.87 -7.09
C PHE A 52 14.56 -7.96 -7.93
N GLN A 53 15.07 -8.47 -9.05
CA GLN A 53 15.88 -7.69 -10.00
C GLN A 53 15.04 -7.28 -11.21
N LEU A 54 15.10 -6.00 -11.58
CA LEU A 54 14.48 -5.49 -12.80
C LEU A 54 15.31 -4.35 -13.37
N MET A 55 15.62 -4.44 -14.66
CA MET A 55 16.54 -3.57 -15.39
C MET A 55 17.91 -3.46 -14.69
N GLY A 56 18.42 -4.59 -14.20
CA GLY A 56 19.69 -4.68 -13.48
C GLY A 56 19.73 -3.99 -12.11
N MET A 57 18.59 -3.52 -11.59
CA MET A 57 18.48 -2.92 -10.27
C MET A 57 17.65 -3.78 -9.33
N THR A 58 18.01 -3.76 -8.05
CA THR A 58 17.24 -4.40 -6.99
C THR A 58 16.07 -3.53 -6.60
N HIS A 59 14.86 -4.09 -6.65
CA HIS A 59 13.63 -3.44 -6.21
C HIS A 59 13.08 -4.16 -4.99
N GLU A 60 12.40 -3.39 -4.13
CA GLU A 60 11.66 -3.91 -2.99
C GLU A 60 10.27 -3.29 -2.97
N MET A 61 9.24 -4.10 -2.74
CA MET A 61 7.87 -3.60 -2.66
C MET A 61 7.04 -4.39 -1.64
N PRO A 62 6.11 -3.73 -0.94
CA PRO A 62 5.13 -4.42 -0.10
C PRO A 62 4.13 -5.19 -0.96
N ILE A 63 3.71 -6.36 -0.49
CA ILE A 63 2.53 -7.07 -0.95
C ILE A 63 1.71 -7.50 0.26
N PHE A 64 0.40 -7.32 0.19
CA PHE A 64 -0.55 -7.88 1.15
C PHE A 64 -1.12 -9.18 0.60
N CYS A 65 -0.55 -10.30 1.03
CA CYS A 65 -1.06 -11.62 0.71
C CYS A 65 -2.41 -11.82 1.39
N TYR A 66 -3.48 -11.85 0.60
CA TYR A 66 -4.80 -12.28 1.05
C TYR A 66 -4.90 -13.79 0.84
N HIS A 67 -5.56 -14.47 1.77
CA HIS A 67 -5.86 -15.89 1.68
C HIS A 67 -7.29 -16.20 2.14
N LYS A 68 -7.79 -15.46 3.14
CA LYS A 68 -9.18 -15.55 3.59
C LYS A 68 -9.63 -14.28 4.30
N THR A 69 -10.93 -14.07 4.40
CA THR A 69 -11.49 -13.00 5.22
C THR A 69 -11.27 -13.29 6.71
N ASP A 70 -10.72 -12.33 7.45
CA ASP A 70 -10.59 -12.42 8.92
C ASP A 70 -11.85 -11.91 9.62
N THR A 71 -12.35 -10.77 9.17
CA THR A 71 -13.55 -10.10 9.70
C THR A 71 -14.29 -9.41 8.58
N ARG A 72 -15.53 -9.00 8.85
CA ARG A 72 -16.31 -8.11 7.97
C ARG A 72 -16.48 -6.74 8.60
N GLU A 73 -16.78 -5.76 7.76
CA GLU A 73 -17.23 -4.45 8.23
C GLU A 73 -18.52 -4.53 9.05
N LEU A 74 -18.81 -3.45 9.76
CA LEU A 74 -20.04 -3.30 10.53
C LEU A 74 -20.81 -2.09 10.01
N GLU A 75 -21.92 -2.35 9.32
CA GLU A 75 -22.83 -1.30 8.87
C GLU A 75 -23.77 -0.80 9.99
N THR A 76 -24.16 0.47 10.01
CA THR A 76 -23.75 1.53 9.06
C THR A 76 -22.40 2.12 9.45
N ASN A 77 -21.51 2.34 8.47
CA ASN A 77 -20.21 2.99 8.72
C ASN A 77 -20.00 4.30 7.92
N ASN A 78 -21.09 4.92 7.47
CA ASN A 78 -21.08 5.99 6.45
C ASN A 78 -20.56 7.36 6.92
N THR A 79 -20.03 7.45 8.15
CA THR A 79 -19.50 8.68 8.74
C THR A 79 -18.31 8.39 9.64
N LYS A 80 -17.47 9.40 9.91
CA LYS A 80 -16.39 9.28 10.91
C LYS A 80 -16.86 8.82 12.29
N SER A 81 -18.06 9.22 12.71
CA SER A 81 -18.61 8.88 14.02
C SER A 81 -19.00 7.41 14.13
N THR A 82 -19.39 6.80 13.01
CA THR A 82 -19.78 5.39 12.89
C THR A 82 -18.67 4.51 12.32
N ALA A 83 -17.49 5.09 12.05
CA ALA A 83 -16.39 4.41 11.39
C ALA A 83 -15.98 3.08 12.05
N THR A 84 -15.84 2.04 11.22
CA THR A 84 -15.42 0.69 11.62
C THR A 84 -13.95 0.71 12.05
N LEU A 85 -13.63 0.11 13.21
CA LEU A 85 -12.24 0.03 13.69
C LEU A 85 -11.46 -1.02 12.91
N LEU A 86 -10.41 -0.60 12.20
CA LEU A 86 -9.42 -1.51 11.63
C LEU A 86 -8.41 -1.94 12.67
N LYS A 87 -8.28 -3.26 12.83
CA LYS A 87 -7.24 -3.88 13.64
C LYS A 87 -6.03 -4.17 12.76
N GLU A 88 -4.84 -3.94 13.30
CA GLU A 88 -3.59 -4.20 12.60
C GLU A 88 -3.50 -5.67 12.19
N ASN A 89 -2.94 -5.95 11.01
CA ASN A 89 -2.77 -7.29 10.44
C ASN A 89 -4.09 -8.08 10.29
N THR A 90 -5.23 -7.40 10.22
CA THR A 90 -6.54 -8.01 9.98
C THR A 90 -7.01 -7.65 8.57
N PHE A 91 -7.38 -8.66 7.78
CA PHE A 91 -7.93 -8.49 6.44
C PHE A 91 -9.45 -8.43 6.55
N LEU A 92 -9.95 -7.19 6.62
CA LEU A 92 -11.37 -6.90 6.75
C LEU A 92 -12.01 -6.87 5.37
N LYS A 93 -13.06 -7.66 5.18
CA LYS A 93 -13.89 -7.64 3.98
C LYS A 93 -15.04 -6.65 4.13
N ALA A 94 -15.24 -5.85 3.11
CA ALA A 94 -16.32 -4.87 2.99
C ALA A 94 -16.96 -4.97 1.60
N ASP A 95 -18.14 -4.39 1.43
CA ASP A 95 -18.93 -4.37 0.21
C ASP A 95 -19.34 -2.92 -0.08
N LEU A 96 -18.80 -2.31 -1.14
CA LEU A 96 -19.07 -0.91 -1.49
C LEU A 96 -20.23 -0.82 -2.48
N PHE A 97 -21.40 -0.36 -2.05
CA PHE A 97 -22.57 -0.23 -2.94
C PHE A 97 -22.71 1.18 -3.54
N GLU A 98 -23.66 1.33 -4.47
CA GLU A 98 -24.00 2.63 -5.05
C GLU A 98 -24.41 3.63 -3.96
N ASN A 99 -23.82 4.83 -4.00
CA ASN A 99 -23.96 5.89 -2.99
C ASN A 99 -23.43 5.54 -1.58
N ASP A 100 -22.78 4.39 -1.42
CA ASP A 100 -22.15 4.04 -0.16
C ASP A 100 -20.82 4.78 0.03
N VAL A 101 -20.48 5.02 1.29
CA VAL A 101 -19.26 5.73 1.67
C VAL A 101 -18.71 5.07 2.90
N ASP A 102 -17.71 4.22 2.76
CA ASP A 102 -17.24 3.47 3.91
C ASP A 102 -16.23 4.29 4.72
N TYR A 103 -16.47 4.45 6.02
CA TYR A 103 -15.47 4.99 6.93
C TYR A 103 -14.87 3.91 7.82
N PHE A 104 -13.55 3.93 7.85
CA PHE A 104 -12.75 3.16 8.79
C PHE A 104 -11.93 4.08 9.68
N LYS A 105 -11.51 3.55 10.83
CA LYS A 105 -10.58 4.24 11.72
C LYS A 105 -9.43 3.34 12.16
N ILE A 106 -8.25 3.92 12.29
CA ILE A 106 -7.05 3.30 12.85
C ILE A 106 -6.67 4.06 14.12
N ASN A 107 -6.22 3.33 15.15
CA ASN A 107 -5.75 3.91 16.42
C ASN A 107 -4.28 3.54 16.64
N LEU A 108 -3.37 4.46 16.30
CA LEU A 108 -1.94 4.26 16.44
C LEU A 108 -1.49 4.60 17.86
N LYS A 109 -0.76 3.68 18.49
CA LYS A 109 -0.27 3.83 19.88
C LYS A 109 1.04 4.61 19.98
N GLN A 110 1.76 4.70 18.87
CA GLN A 110 3.03 5.42 18.73
C GLN A 110 3.19 5.90 17.29
N SER A 111 4.13 6.80 17.06
CA SER A 111 4.52 7.20 15.69
C SER A 111 5.08 5.98 14.95
N THR A 112 4.65 5.80 13.71
CA THR A 112 5.01 4.61 12.91
C THR A 112 4.89 4.91 11.43
N VAL A 113 5.55 4.10 10.62
CA VAL A 113 5.15 3.93 9.22
C VAL A 113 4.07 2.84 9.21
N LEU A 114 3.08 2.98 8.33
CA LEU A 114 2.16 1.91 8.01
C LEU A 114 1.98 1.80 6.51
N ASP A 115 1.76 0.58 6.04
CA ASP A 115 1.24 0.34 4.70
C ASP A 115 -0.26 0.04 4.87
N LEU A 116 -1.12 0.83 4.21
CA LEU A 116 -2.56 0.57 4.10
C LEU A 116 -2.82 -0.08 2.75
N ALA A 117 -3.49 -1.24 2.74
CA ALA A 117 -3.85 -1.94 1.51
C ALA A 117 -5.36 -1.88 1.27
N PHE A 118 -5.70 -1.63 0.01
CA PHE A 118 -7.03 -1.80 -0.56
C PHE A 118 -6.93 -2.81 -1.71
N LEU A 119 -7.67 -3.91 -1.60
CA LEU A 119 -7.65 -5.03 -2.54
C LEU A 119 -9.07 -5.25 -3.09
N PRO A 120 -9.44 -4.65 -4.24
CA PRO A 120 -10.80 -4.73 -4.80
C PRO A 120 -11.06 -6.07 -5.49
N PHE A 121 -12.22 -6.69 -5.29
CA PHE A 121 -12.53 -7.93 -6.03
C PHE A 121 -13.02 -7.63 -7.45
N SER A 122 -13.60 -6.46 -7.66
CA SER A 122 -13.92 -5.97 -9.00
C SER A 122 -12.67 -5.65 -9.81
N ASN A 123 -12.74 -5.88 -11.12
CA ASN A 123 -11.72 -5.50 -12.10
C ASN A 123 -12.06 -4.21 -12.87
N THR A 124 -13.20 -3.58 -12.59
CA THR A 124 -13.72 -2.44 -13.36
C THR A 124 -13.86 -1.18 -12.53
N THR A 125 -13.95 -1.30 -11.20
CA THR A 125 -14.25 -0.15 -10.33
C THR A 125 -13.13 0.89 -10.27
N LEU A 126 -13.53 2.16 -10.19
CA LEU A 126 -12.70 3.29 -9.78
C LEU A 126 -13.10 3.72 -8.37
N VAL A 127 -12.17 3.59 -7.42
CA VAL A 127 -12.43 3.85 -6.00
C VAL A 127 -11.41 4.85 -5.46
N ASN A 128 -11.91 5.88 -4.80
CA ASN A 128 -11.11 6.87 -4.08
C ASN A 128 -10.88 6.40 -2.64
N ILE A 129 -9.62 6.37 -2.21
CA ILE A 129 -9.23 6.13 -0.82
C ILE A 129 -8.65 7.44 -0.28
N LYS A 130 -9.26 8.01 0.75
CA LYS A 130 -8.82 9.26 1.39
C LYS A 130 -8.47 9.04 2.85
N ILE A 131 -7.39 9.65 3.30
CA ILE A 131 -6.91 9.58 4.67
C ILE A 131 -7.08 10.94 5.33
N PHE A 132 -7.71 10.96 6.50
CA PHE A 132 -7.93 12.15 7.30
C PHE A 132 -7.27 12.04 8.67
N ASP A 133 -6.77 13.16 9.15
CA ASP A 133 -6.31 13.33 10.53
C ASP A 133 -7.50 13.38 11.52
N PRO A 134 -7.24 13.42 12.85
CA PRO A 134 -8.30 13.53 13.86
C PRO A 134 -9.18 14.78 13.73
N PHE A 135 -8.68 15.84 13.09
CA PHE A 135 -9.34 17.14 12.94
C PHE A 135 -10.07 17.29 11.59
N SER A 136 -10.13 16.21 10.81
CA SER A 136 -10.74 16.17 9.48
C SER A 136 -9.99 16.87 8.35
N ASN A 137 -8.70 17.15 8.53
CA ASN A 137 -7.86 17.55 7.41
C ASN A 137 -7.49 16.31 6.59
N GLN A 138 -7.66 16.38 5.27
CA GLN A 138 -7.19 15.33 4.37
C GLN A 138 -5.66 15.35 4.31
N MET A 139 -5.03 14.24 4.65
CA MET A 139 -3.57 14.09 4.68
C MET A 139 -3.02 13.47 3.39
N ALA A 140 -3.76 12.51 2.85
CA ALA A 140 -3.38 11.75 1.67
C ALA A 140 -4.62 11.25 0.95
N TRP A 141 -4.47 10.95 -0.33
CA TRP A 141 -5.48 10.27 -1.12
C TRP A 141 -4.81 9.54 -2.28
N ASP A 142 -5.46 8.49 -2.77
CA ASP A 142 -5.09 7.81 -4.01
C ASP A 142 -6.34 7.13 -4.60
N GLU A 143 -6.25 6.68 -5.85
CA GLU A 143 -7.33 6.04 -6.58
C GLU A 143 -6.93 4.63 -7.02
N SER A 144 -7.72 3.64 -6.62
CA SER A 144 -7.67 2.29 -7.18
C SER A 144 -8.36 2.30 -8.54
N SER A 145 -7.59 2.20 -9.61
CA SER A 145 -8.13 2.23 -10.98
C SER A 145 -8.30 0.83 -11.58
N HIS A 146 -9.52 0.53 -12.06
CA HIS A 146 -9.86 -0.72 -12.75
C HIS A 146 -9.47 -1.96 -11.94
N GLY A 147 -9.87 -1.98 -10.66
CA GLY A 147 -9.65 -3.14 -9.79
C GLY A 147 -8.19 -3.43 -9.42
N LYS A 148 -7.28 -2.48 -9.64
CA LYS A 148 -5.89 -2.67 -9.25
C LYS A 148 -5.75 -2.49 -7.73
N PRO A 149 -5.06 -3.43 -7.04
CA PRO A 149 -4.65 -3.23 -5.66
C PRO A 149 -3.92 -1.92 -5.46
N LEU A 150 -4.18 -1.31 -4.33
CA LEU A 150 -3.51 -0.11 -3.88
C LEU A 150 -2.84 -0.38 -2.53
N ILE A 151 -1.57 0.04 -2.40
CA ILE A 151 -0.85 0.05 -1.13
C ILE A 151 -0.33 1.46 -0.89
N MET A 152 -0.82 2.11 0.15
CA MET A 152 -0.46 3.48 0.53
C MET A 152 0.49 3.46 1.74
N PRO A 153 1.79 3.77 1.57
CA PRO A 153 2.69 3.95 2.69
C PRO A 153 2.46 5.33 3.34
N LEU A 154 2.27 5.35 4.65
CA LEU A 154 1.98 6.56 5.43
C LEU A 154 2.90 6.63 6.65
N SER A 155 3.54 7.78 6.87
CA SER A 155 4.29 8.07 8.10
C SER A 155 3.40 8.90 9.02
N LEU A 156 2.88 8.28 10.08
CA LEU A 156 1.89 8.87 10.96
C LEU A 156 2.38 8.95 12.39
N SER A 157 1.94 9.99 13.10
CA SER A 157 2.17 10.11 14.54
C SER A 157 1.19 9.22 15.31
N LYS A 158 1.39 9.10 16.62
CA LYS A 158 0.37 8.54 17.53
C LYS A 158 -0.94 9.32 17.37
N GLY A 159 -2.06 8.62 17.18
CA GLY A 159 -3.36 9.27 17.00
C GLY A 159 -4.43 8.37 16.39
N ILE A 160 -5.60 8.96 16.18
CA ILE A 160 -6.72 8.33 15.47
C ILE A 160 -6.78 8.92 14.07
N TYR A 161 -6.80 8.06 13.06
CA TYR A 161 -6.90 8.45 11.66
C TYR A 161 -8.13 7.81 11.05
N TYR A 162 -8.70 8.49 10.06
CA TYR A 162 -9.89 8.02 9.36
C TYR A 162 -9.55 7.72 7.91
N ILE A 163 -10.06 6.61 7.42
CA ILE A 163 -10.01 6.24 6.00
C ILE A 163 -11.42 6.34 5.48
N GLN A 164 -11.60 7.04 4.37
CA GLN A 164 -12.84 7.07 3.62
C GLN A 164 -12.61 6.32 2.30
N ILE A 165 -13.54 5.43 1.97
CA ILE A 165 -13.58 4.70 0.71
C ILE A 165 -14.91 5.00 0.04
N GLN A 166 -14.88 5.36 -1.24
CA GLN A 166 -16.08 5.56 -2.04
C GLN A 166 -15.73 5.45 -3.52
N TYR A 167 -16.74 5.19 -4.35
CA TYR A 167 -16.57 5.30 -5.79
C TYR A 167 -16.10 6.70 -6.18
N SER A 168 -15.15 6.75 -7.11
CA SER A 168 -14.69 8.01 -7.71
C SER A 168 -15.71 8.58 -8.69
N ASP A 169 -16.40 7.67 -9.38
CA ASP A 169 -17.36 7.98 -10.43
C ASP A 169 -18.44 6.88 -10.44
N ALA A 170 -19.70 7.29 -10.48
CA ALA A 170 -20.85 6.39 -10.47
C ALA A 170 -20.94 5.49 -11.72
N SER A 171 -20.29 5.85 -12.82
CA SER A 171 -20.24 5.03 -14.04
C SER A 171 -19.37 3.78 -13.93
N TYR A 172 -18.57 3.66 -12.86
CA TYR A 172 -17.68 2.53 -12.61
C TYR A 172 -18.14 1.68 -11.41
N ILE A 173 -19.42 1.75 -11.06
CA ILE A 173 -19.99 0.89 -10.02
C ILE A 173 -20.08 -0.53 -10.57
N ASP A 174 -19.53 -1.49 -9.83
CA ASP A 174 -19.65 -2.90 -10.13
C ASP A 174 -20.72 -3.52 -9.23
N HIS A 175 -21.88 -3.78 -9.82
CA HIS A 175 -23.02 -4.37 -9.11
C HIS A 175 -22.87 -5.87 -8.88
N ASP A 176 -21.96 -6.54 -9.61
CA ASP A 176 -21.75 -7.99 -9.51
C ASP A 176 -20.70 -8.33 -8.45
N THR A 177 -19.66 -7.50 -8.31
CA THR A 177 -18.57 -7.72 -7.35
C THR A 177 -18.16 -6.47 -6.55
N PRO A 178 -19.06 -5.90 -5.72
CA PRO A 178 -18.78 -4.69 -4.93
C PRO A 178 -17.78 -4.92 -3.77
N SER A 179 -17.39 -6.17 -3.53
CA SER A 179 -16.52 -6.55 -2.42
C SER A 179 -15.08 -6.03 -2.57
N TYR A 180 -14.46 -5.71 -1.45
CA TYR A 180 -13.02 -5.47 -1.35
C TYR A 180 -12.47 -5.93 0.00
N ILE A 181 -11.14 -5.96 0.10
CA ILE A 181 -10.42 -6.13 1.37
C ILE A 181 -9.68 -4.86 1.72
N ILE A 182 -9.76 -4.44 2.98
CA ILE A 182 -8.91 -3.42 3.57
C ILE A 182 -8.09 -4.02 4.72
N ALA A 183 -6.80 -3.69 4.74
CA ALA A 183 -5.88 -4.14 5.78
C ALA A 183 -4.80 -3.07 6.00
N TYR A 184 -4.15 -3.10 7.16
CA TYR A 184 -2.92 -2.34 7.35
C TYR A 184 -1.93 -3.11 8.22
N GLN A 185 -0.65 -2.80 8.01
CA GLN A 185 0.43 -3.23 8.89
C GLN A 185 1.32 -2.03 9.20
N SER A 186 1.64 -1.84 10.48
CA SER A 186 2.61 -0.84 10.92
C SER A 186 3.99 -1.46 11.11
N TYR A 187 5.01 -0.65 10.92
CA TYR A 187 6.40 -1.01 11.14
C TYR A 187 7.21 0.22 11.49
N GLN A 188 8.27 0.00 12.26
CA GLN A 188 9.25 1.03 12.52
C GLN A 188 10.26 1.01 11.38
N LYS A 189 10.35 2.10 10.61
CA LYS A 189 11.50 2.26 9.72
C LYS A 189 12.71 2.48 10.63
N PRO A 190 13.80 1.70 10.52
CA PRO A 190 15.02 2.06 11.22
C PRO A 190 15.40 3.47 10.78
N TYR A 191 15.60 4.38 11.74
CA TYR A 191 16.14 5.70 11.44
C TYR A 191 17.50 5.50 10.74
N ASP A 192 17.55 5.69 9.43
CA ASP A 192 18.84 5.80 8.75
C ASP A 192 19.33 7.23 8.96
N LEU A 193 20.12 7.43 10.02
CA LEU A 193 20.75 8.72 10.32
C LEU A 193 21.65 9.22 9.17
N ARG A 194 21.93 8.40 8.14
CA ARG A 194 22.73 8.76 6.97
C ARG A 194 21.95 9.44 5.84
N GLN A 195 20.63 9.60 5.97
CA GLN A 195 19.79 10.32 4.99
C GLN A 195 19.13 11.58 5.55
N MET A 196 19.65 12.16 6.62
CA MET A 196 19.28 13.55 6.94
C MET A 196 20.01 14.46 5.96
N GLU A 197 19.28 14.96 4.94
CA GLU A 197 19.69 16.18 4.27
C GLU A 197 19.87 17.26 5.34
N TYR A 198 21.07 17.84 5.40
CA TYR A 198 21.38 18.92 6.32
C TYR A 198 20.99 20.23 5.65
N GLU A 199 19.94 20.88 6.15
CA GLU A 199 19.50 22.18 5.65
C GLU A 199 20.30 23.33 6.30
N PRO A 200 20.58 24.42 5.56
CA PRO A 200 20.09 24.72 4.21
C PRO A 200 20.95 24.12 3.08
N ASN A 201 20.37 23.33 2.17
CA ASN A 201 20.99 22.89 0.91
C ASN A 201 20.59 23.77 -0.30
N ASN A 202 19.90 24.88 -0.06
CA ASN A 202 19.47 25.87 -1.06
C ASN A 202 20.61 26.75 -1.66
N ALA A 203 21.88 26.30 -1.62
CA ALA A 203 22.98 26.97 -2.32
C ALA A 203 23.44 26.08 -3.50
N PRO A 204 23.55 26.62 -4.73
CA PRO A 204 24.14 25.86 -5.83
C PRO A 204 25.56 25.44 -5.43
N HIS A 205 25.88 24.15 -5.59
CA HIS A 205 27.20 23.59 -5.34
C HIS A 205 28.29 24.43 -6.05
N VAL A 206 29.02 25.24 -5.30
CA VAL A 206 30.26 25.87 -5.75
C VAL A 206 31.37 24.83 -5.64
N SER A 207 31.38 23.86 -6.55
CA SER A 207 32.53 22.96 -6.72
C SER A 207 32.94 22.76 -8.18
N ASP A 208 32.67 23.76 -9.04
CA ASP A 208 33.22 23.88 -10.40
C ASP A 208 34.29 24.98 -10.54
N PHE A 209 34.81 25.51 -9.42
CA PHE A 209 35.98 26.39 -9.44
C PHE A 209 37.09 25.79 -8.59
N LEU A 210 37.91 24.94 -9.23
CA LEU A 210 39.38 24.89 -9.15
C LEU A 210 39.90 23.60 -9.85
N GLN A 211 39.61 23.46 -11.15
CA GLN A 211 40.51 22.77 -12.07
C GLN A 211 40.96 23.81 -13.11
N ASN A 212 42.09 24.45 -12.84
CA ASN A 212 43.03 24.99 -13.84
C ASN A 212 44.06 25.87 -13.12
N ASN A 213 45.09 25.23 -12.55
CA ASN A 213 46.40 25.83 -12.46
C ASN A 213 47.43 24.75 -12.79
N THR A 214 47.57 24.53 -14.10
CA THR A 214 48.64 23.75 -14.71
C THR A 214 49.96 24.47 -14.49
N ILE A 215 50.87 23.82 -13.78
CA ILE A 215 52.30 24.16 -13.77
C ILE A 215 52.84 23.98 -15.19
N LYS A 216 53.37 25.05 -15.79
CA LYS A 216 54.31 24.96 -16.92
C LYS A 216 55.46 25.96 -16.72
N LYS A 217 56.60 25.34 -16.37
CA LYS A 217 58.01 25.77 -16.48
C LYS A 217 58.44 27.02 -15.72
#